data_AF-A0A964LSP7-F1
#
_entry.id   AF-A0A964LSP7-F1
#
_cell.length_a   1.000
_cell.length_b   1.000
_cell.length_c   1.000
_cell.angle_alpha   90.00
_cell.angle_beta   90.00
_cell.angle_gamma   90.00
#
_symmetry.space_group_name_H-M   'P 1'
#
loop_
_entity.id
_entity.type
_entity.pdbx_description
1 polymer ?
#
loop_
_entity_poly.entity_id
_entity_poly.type
_entity_poly.pdbx_seq_one_letter_code
_entity_poly.pdbx_strand_id
1 'polypeptide(L)'
;MLGWQIFVCRQVDGGSVPATPESETHRALLYWDEGLFGLGWLKALAKSGAAIDLGGNGYPWSFTAQASVIRAHWPGPGPGSEGPWDIGPETCRETGEPVAPGALLADCPADEWLKIDAWDQS
;
A
#
# COMPACT_ATOMS: atom_id res chain seq x y z
N MET A 1 -14.78 -4.22 -11.37
CA MET A 1 -13.77 -5.13 -11.98
C MET A 1 -13.47 -6.17 -10.92
N LEU A 2 -13.36 -7.46 -11.22
CA LEU A 2 -12.98 -8.42 -10.18
C LEU A 2 -11.49 -8.32 -9.94
N GLY A 3 -11.08 -7.99 -8.71
CA GLY A 3 -9.69 -7.73 -8.41
C GLY A 3 -9.50 -6.98 -7.09
N TRP A 4 -8.26 -6.55 -6.89
CA TRP A 4 -7.83 -5.86 -5.68
C TRP A 4 -7.26 -4.51 -6.04
N GLN A 5 -7.62 -3.49 -5.29
CA GLN A 5 -6.95 -2.20 -5.31
C GLN A 5 -5.98 -2.16 -4.12
N ILE A 6 -4.70 -2.04 -4.43
CA ILE A 6 -3.62 -2.01 -3.44
C ILE A 6 -3.24 -0.56 -3.19
N PHE A 7 -3.26 -0.13 -1.93
CA PHE A 7 -2.73 1.16 -1.50
C PHE A 7 -1.51 0.94 -0.62
N VAL A 8 -0.46 1.72 -0.85
CA VAL A 8 0.72 1.78 0.02
C VAL A 8 0.75 3.15 0.66
N CYS A 9 0.48 3.24 1.96
CA CYS A 9 0.46 4.49 2.70
C CYS A 9 1.62 4.56 3.70
N ARG A 10 2.14 5.77 3.91
CA ARG A 10 3.16 6.06 4.92
C ARG A 10 2.51 6.19 6.29
N GLN A 11 3.13 5.68 7.34
CA GLN A 11 2.61 5.82 8.70
C GLN A 11 2.83 7.24 9.22
N VAL A 12 1.90 7.76 10.03
CA VAL A 12 2.01 9.11 10.63
C VAL A 12 3.16 9.20 11.65
N ASP A 13 3.47 8.08 12.31
CA ASP A 13 4.57 7.97 13.27
C ASP A 13 5.97 7.84 12.62
N GLY A 14 6.03 7.91 11.28
CA GLY A 14 7.27 7.83 10.50
C GLY A 14 7.74 6.42 10.18
N GLY A 15 7.02 5.36 10.55
CA GLY A 15 7.29 4.00 10.08
C GLY A 15 8.57 3.37 10.62
N SER A 16 9.01 3.78 11.82
CA SER A 16 10.17 3.18 12.50
C SER A 16 9.89 1.76 13.04
N VAL A 17 8.61 1.41 13.18
CA VAL A 17 8.12 0.10 13.60
C VAL A 17 7.04 -0.39 12.62
N PRO A 18 6.79 -1.71 12.55
CA PRO A 18 5.69 -2.24 11.75
C PRO A 18 4.35 -1.59 12.10
N ALA A 19 3.53 -1.31 11.09
CA ALA A 19 2.19 -0.77 11.31
C ALA A 19 1.32 -1.77 12.09
N THR A 20 0.34 -1.28 12.82
CA THR A 20 -0.79 -2.06 13.35
C THR A 20 -2.04 -1.80 12.52
N PRO A 21 -3.11 -2.60 12.68
CA PRO A 21 -4.39 -2.32 12.01
C PRO A 21 -4.89 -0.89 12.26
N GLU A 22 -4.68 -0.37 13.47
CA GLU A 22 -5.10 0.95 13.94
C GLU A 22 -4.10 2.08 13.60
N SER A 23 -2.93 1.77 13.04
CA SER A 23 -1.95 2.80 12.67
C SER A 23 -2.56 3.80 11.70
N GLU A 24 -2.48 5.07 12.08
CA GLU A 24 -2.82 6.20 11.23
C GLU A 24 -1.80 6.35 10.10
N THR A 25 -2.30 6.70 8.93
CA THR A 25 -1.50 6.83 7.71
C THR A 25 -1.67 8.19 7.06
N HIS A 26 -0.61 8.66 6.42
CA HIS A 26 -0.65 9.78 5.49
C HIS A 26 -1.21 9.35 4.13
N ARG A 27 -1.20 10.27 3.17
CA ARG A 27 -1.48 10.03 1.75
C ARG A 27 -0.76 8.77 1.24
N ALA A 28 -1.45 8.03 0.36
CA ALA A 28 -0.88 6.90 -0.36
C ALA A 28 0.32 7.34 -1.22
N LEU A 29 1.45 6.66 -1.05
CA LEU A 29 2.67 6.82 -1.84
C LEU A 29 2.49 6.21 -3.24
N LEU A 30 1.78 5.09 -3.29
CA LEU A 30 1.48 4.30 -4.48
C LEU A 30 0.10 3.66 -4.33
N TYR A 31 -0.52 3.41 -5.47
CA TYR A 31 -1.61 2.47 -5.56
C TYR A 31 -1.63 1.86 -6.97
N TRP A 32 -2.18 0.66 -7.07
CA TRP A 32 -2.40 0.00 -8.36
C TRP A 32 -3.48 -1.05 -8.22
N ASP A 33 -4.04 -1.44 -9.36
CA ASP A 33 -5.00 -2.50 -9.44
C ASP A 33 -4.32 -3.83 -9.75
N GLU A 34 -4.84 -4.88 -9.13
CA GLU A 34 -4.40 -6.26 -9.20
C GLU A 34 -5.58 -7.14 -9.62
N GLY A 35 -5.30 -8.22 -10.35
CA GLY A 35 -6.34 -9.19 -10.73
C GLY A 35 -6.86 -10.01 -9.54
N LEU A 36 -7.86 -10.86 -9.76
CA LEU A 36 -8.49 -11.71 -8.73
C LEU A 36 -7.51 -12.46 -7.79
N PHE A 37 -6.32 -12.82 -8.29
CA PHE A 37 -5.27 -13.54 -7.54
C PHE A 37 -4.11 -12.65 -7.07
N GLY A 38 -4.20 -11.33 -7.21
CA GLY A 38 -3.07 -10.42 -7.04
C GLY A 38 -2.65 -10.12 -5.59
N LEU A 39 -3.27 -10.77 -4.59
CA LEU A 39 -2.73 -10.80 -3.22
C LEU A 39 -1.72 -11.93 -2.97
N GLY A 40 -1.45 -12.78 -3.96
CA GLY A 40 -0.53 -13.91 -3.82
C GLY A 40 0.86 -13.50 -3.35
N TRP A 41 1.38 -12.37 -3.84
CA TRP A 41 2.69 -11.85 -3.44
C TRP A 41 2.70 -11.36 -1.98
N LEU A 42 1.68 -10.64 -1.52
CA LEU A 42 1.55 -10.21 -0.12
C LEU A 42 1.49 -11.40 0.83
N LYS A 43 0.69 -12.41 0.49
CA LYS A 43 0.60 -13.65 1.28
C LYS A 43 1.92 -14.41 1.30
N ALA A 44 2.66 -14.43 0.19
CA ALA A 44 3.98 -15.05 0.13
C ALA A 44 5.00 -14.29 1.00
N LEU A 45 4.97 -12.96 1.00
CA LEU A 45 5.82 -12.12 1.85
C LEU A 45 5.48 -12.29 3.34
N ALA A 46 4.20 -12.34 3.68
CA ALA A 46 3.77 -12.62 5.05
C ALA A 46 4.28 -13.99 5.52
N LYS A 47 4.17 -15.00 4.65
CA LYS A 47 4.66 -16.36 4.95
C LYS A 47 6.19 -16.44 5.09
N SER A 48 6.95 -15.62 4.37
CA SER A 48 8.42 -15.57 4.47
C SER A 48 8.93 -14.68 5.61
N GLY A 49 8.05 -13.93 6.27
CA GLY A 49 8.42 -12.95 7.30
C GLY A 49 8.92 -11.62 6.75
N ALA A 50 8.84 -11.39 5.43
CA ALA A 50 9.20 -10.13 4.79
C ALA A 50 8.07 -9.08 4.84
N ALA A 51 6.86 -9.53 5.17
CA ALA A 51 5.72 -8.68 5.52
C ALA A 51 5.02 -9.25 6.76
N ILE A 52 4.16 -8.47 7.38
CA ILE A 52 3.28 -8.89 8.46
C ILE A 52 1.85 -8.73 7.96
N ASP A 53 1.08 -9.81 8.06
CA ASP A 53 -0.38 -9.79 7.82
C ASP A 53 -1.04 -9.19 9.06
N LEU A 54 -1.65 -8.01 8.88
CA LEU A 54 -2.38 -7.30 9.94
C LEU A 54 -3.83 -7.78 10.02
N GLY A 55 -4.25 -8.62 9.09
CA GLY A 55 -5.60 -9.13 8.96
C GLY A 55 -6.58 -8.07 8.48
N GLY A 56 -7.85 -8.33 8.77
CA GLY A 56 -8.98 -7.51 8.40
C GLY A 56 -10.26 -8.31 8.60
N ASN A 57 -11.33 -7.66 9.07
CA ASN A 57 -12.66 -8.27 9.19
C ASN A 57 -13.52 -7.94 7.96
N GLY A 58 -12.97 -8.20 6.76
CA GLY A 58 -13.52 -7.74 5.48
C GLY A 58 -12.49 -6.92 4.72
N TYR A 59 -12.91 -5.78 4.18
CA TYR A 59 -12.03 -4.84 3.49
C TYR A 59 -11.82 -3.57 4.32
N PRO A 60 -10.58 -3.04 4.39
CA PRO A 60 -9.38 -3.58 3.73
C PRO A 60 -8.86 -4.84 4.41
N TRP A 61 -8.14 -5.66 3.63
CA TRP A 61 -7.17 -6.60 4.18
C TRP A 61 -5.81 -5.88 4.26
N SER A 62 -5.33 -5.66 5.47
CA SER A 62 -4.13 -4.86 5.73
C SER A 62 -2.89 -5.71 5.93
N PHE A 63 -1.76 -5.19 5.47
CA PHE A 63 -0.42 -5.74 5.66
C PHE A 63 0.55 -4.61 6.02
N THR A 64 1.72 -4.95 6.51
CA THR A 64 2.84 -4.01 6.62
C THR A 64 4.14 -4.66 6.17
N ALA A 65 4.97 -3.88 5.48
CA ALA A 65 6.26 -4.31 4.99
C ALA A 65 7.21 -3.12 4.85
N GLN A 66 8.51 -3.41 4.78
CA GLN A 66 9.51 -2.36 4.54
C GLN A 66 9.45 -1.84 3.11
N ALA A 67 9.79 -0.56 2.91
CA ALA A 67 9.78 0.09 1.61
C ALA A 67 10.64 -0.65 0.57
N SER A 68 11.78 -1.20 0.97
CA SER A 68 12.64 -2.02 0.09
C SER A 68 11.93 -3.26 -0.45
N VAL A 69 11.15 -3.95 0.38
CA VAL A 69 10.38 -5.13 0.00
C VAL A 69 9.30 -4.74 -1.00
N ILE A 70 8.61 -3.62 -0.76
CA ILE A 70 7.56 -3.11 -1.66
C ILE A 70 8.17 -2.71 -3.00
N ARG A 71 9.30 -1.99 -3.02
CA ARG A 71 10.00 -1.61 -4.26
C ARG A 71 10.36 -2.81 -5.13
N ALA A 72 10.76 -3.92 -4.52
CA ALA A 72 11.11 -5.13 -5.25
C ALA A 72 9.91 -5.83 -5.91
N HIS A 73 8.70 -5.58 -5.40
CA HIS A 73 7.46 -6.22 -5.87
C HIS A 73 6.58 -5.28 -6.68
N TRP A 74 6.82 -3.98 -6.61
CA TRP A 74 6.01 -2.99 -7.32
C TRP A 74 6.17 -3.19 -8.84
N PRO A 75 5.10 -3.52 -9.58
CA PRO A 75 5.17 -3.75 -11.04
C PRO A 75 5.50 -2.51 -11.88
N GLY A 76 5.68 -1.34 -11.24
CA GLY A 76 5.78 -0.05 -11.91
C GLY A 76 4.41 0.63 -12.08
N PRO A 77 4.36 1.77 -12.79
CA PRO A 77 3.11 2.48 -13.03
C PRO A 77 2.14 1.63 -13.86
N GLY A 78 1.00 1.27 -13.27
CA GLY A 78 -0.09 0.60 -13.98
C GLY A 78 -1.04 1.60 -14.66
N PRO A 79 -1.91 1.16 -15.58
CA PRO A 79 -2.96 2.02 -16.12
C PRO A 79 -3.82 2.58 -14.96
N GLY A 80 -3.94 3.90 -14.89
CA GLY A 80 -4.62 4.59 -13.80
C GLY A 80 -3.69 5.21 -12.76
N SER A 81 -2.40 4.83 -12.72
CA SER A 81 -1.42 5.45 -11.82
C SER A 81 -1.04 6.88 -12.23
N GLU A 82 -1.81 7.58 -13.06
CA GLU A 82 -1.56 8.97 -13.42
C GLU A 82 -2.88 9.74 -13.29
N GLY A 83 -3.06 10.47 -12.19
CA GLY A 83 -4.23 11.32 -12.02
C GLY A 83 -4.32 11.97 -10.64
N PRO A 84 -5.05 13.10 -10.51
CA PRO A 84 -5.42 13.64 -9.20
C PRO A 84 -6.34 12.63 -8.47
N TRP A 85 -5.90 12.19 -7.30
CA TRP A 85 -6.45 11.04 -6.58
C TRP A 85 -7.80 11.35 -5.91
N ASP A 86 -8.87 10.66 -6.32
CA ASP A 86 -10.22 10.82 -5.72
C ASP A 86 -10.93 9.48 -5.42
N ILE A 87 -10.20 8.37 -5.24
CA ILE A 87 -10.78 7.05 -4.93
C ILE A 87 -9.95 6.32 -3.83
N GLY A 88 -10.56 6.02 -2.68
CA GLY A 88 -10.00 5.26 -1.53
C GLY A 88 -10.11 5.99 -0.18
N PRO A 89 -10.24 5.32 1.00
CA PRO A 89 -10.94 5.82 2.19
C PRO A 89 -10.32 7.05 2.87
N GLU A 90 -11.10 7.65 3.78
CA GLU A 90 -10.78 8.81 4.59
C GLU A 90 -9.43 8.72 5.35
N THR A 91 -8.86 7.51 5.48
CA THR A 91 -7.57 7.22 6.12
C THR A 91 -6.32 7.51 5.28
N CYS A 92 -6.42 7.66 3.95
CA CYS A 92 -5.30 8.14 3.11
C CYS A 92 -5.67 9.46 2.40
N ARG A 93 -6.47 10.32 3.04
CA ARG A 93 -6.81 11.66 2.55
C ARG A 93 -5.85 12.72 3.09
N GLU A 94 -5.17 13.40 2.18
CA GLU A 94 -5.22 14.86 2.11
C GLU A 94 -4.82 15.35 0.71
N THR A 95 -5.64 16.27 0.20
CA THR A 95 -5.54 16.92 -1.10
C THR A 95 -4.19 17.61 -1.30
N GLY A 96 -3.49 17.24 -2.37
CA GLY A 96 -2.25 17.88 -2.81
C GLY A 96 -1.98 17.58 -4.27
N GLU A 97 -1.02 18.28 -4.87
CA GLU A 97 -0.69 18.14 -6.28
C GLU A 97 -0.40 16.68 -6.67
N PRO A 98 -0.79 16.26 -7.90
CA PRO A 98 -0.48 14.93 -8.39
C PRO A 98 1.03 14.75 -8.42
N VAL A 99 1.52 13.78 -7.65
CA VAL A 99 2.93 13.37 -7.66
C VAL A 99 2.95 12.04 -8.41
N ALA A 100 3.89 11.89 -9.34
CA ALA A 100 4.07 10.65 -10.07
C ALA A 100 4.23 9.48 -9.09
N PRO A 101 3.40 8.44 -9.16
CA PRO A 101 3.55 7.27 -8.31
C PRO A 101 4.91 6.64 -8.59
N GLY A 102 5.72 6.59 -7.54
CA GLY A 102 7.07 6.06 -7.58
C GLY A 102 8.11 6.99 -7.03
N ALA A 103 8.00 8.27 -7.32
CA ALA A 103 8.88 9.28 -6.73
C ALA A 103 8.76 9.24 -5.20
N LEU A 104 7.53 9.17 -4.70
CA LEU A 104 7.25 9.08 -3.26
C LEU A 104 7.77 7.80 -2.61
N LEU A 105 7.67 6.64 -3.29
CA LEU A 105 8.23 5.40 -2.76
C LEU A 105 9.76 5.43 -2.81
N ALA A 106 10.38 6.05 -3.81
CA ALA A 106 11.83 6.17 -3.95
C ALA A 106 12.45 7.05 -2.85
N ASP A 107 11.71 8.03 -2.35
CA ASP A 107 12.13 8.92 -1.27
C ASP A 107 12.06 8.29 0.14
N CYS A 108 11.35 7.16 0.30
CA CYS A 108 11.33 6.45 1.56
C CYS A 108 12.72 5.84 1.91
N PRO A 109 13.13 5.81 3.18
CA PRO A 109 14.19 4.91 3.64
C PRO A 109 13.83 3.44 3.35
N ALA A 110 14.83 2.63 3.00
CA ALA A 110 14.64 1.24 2.61
C ALA A 110 14.04 0.36 3.72
N ASP A 111 14.31 0.73 4.97
CA ASP A 111 13.90 0.07 6.21
C ASP A 111 12.61 0.63 6.82
N GLU A 112 12.07 1.71 6.24
CA GLU A 112 10.82 2.30 6.70
C GLU A 112 9.64 1.33 6.48
N TRP A 113 8.88 1.09 7.53
CA TRP A 113 7.69 0.27 7.51
C TRP A 113 6.50 1.05 6.95
N LEU A 114 5.93 0.53 5.87
CA LEU A 114 4.75 1.10 5.22
C LEU A 114 3.53 0.21 5.50
N LYS A 115 2.35 0.83 5.49
CA LYS A 115 1.07 0.11 5.57
C LYS A 115 0.56 -0.15 4.16
N ILE A 116 0.06 -1.35 3.94
CA ILE A 116 -0.48 -1.80 2.65
C ILE A 116 -1.92 -2.21 2.87
N ASP A 117 -2.86 -1.52 2.23
CA ASP A 117 -4.28 -1.83 2.32
C ASP A 117 -4.79 -2.38 0.99
N ALA A 118 -5.32 -3.60 1.02
CA ALA A 118 -5.92 -4.25 -0.13
C ALA A 118 -7.46 -4.19 -0.06
N TRP A 119 -8.07 -3.51 -1.02
CA TRP A 119 -9.51 -3.37 -1.16
C TRP A 119 -10.02 -4.24 -2.30
N ASP A 120 -11.07 -5.00 -2.07
CA ASP A 120 -11.72 -5.73 -3.15
C ASP A 120 -12.57 -4.80 -4.01
N GLN A 121 -12.54 -5.04 -5.31
CA GLN A 121 -13.23 -4.24 -6.33
C GLN A 121 -14.57 -4.86 -6.77
N SER A 122 -15.08 -5.86 -6.04
CA SER A 122 -16.35 -6.53 -6.32
C SER A 122 -17.58 -5.80 -5.81
#